data_AF-A0A533SJ87-F1
#
_entry.id   AF-A0A533SJ87-F1
#
_cell.length_a   1.000
_cell.length_b   1.000
_cell.length_c   1.000
_cell.angle_alpha   90.00
_cell.angle_beta   90.00
_cell.angle_gamma   90.00
#
_symmetry.space_group_name_H-M   'P 1'
#
loop_
_entity.id
_entity.type
_entity.pdbx_description
1 polymer ?
#
loop_
_entity_poly.entity_id
_entity_poly.type
_entity_poly.pdbx_seq_one_letter_code
_entity_poly.pdbx_strand_id
1 'polypeptide(L)'
;MDKVIDQAFSRSDLLRDLRLHPFDRLPAEGPVVVVHSSLKSIGYVIGGAETVVRALSDWVGEDGTLVFPAFSDSLSDPEQWHHPPVAPHLVEKVRANLPPFDLNLSQIDTG
;
A
#
# COMPACT_ATOMS: atom_id res chain seq x y z
N MET A 1 -13.28 3.47 24.68
CA MET A 1 -14.53 2.82 24.25
C MET A 1 -14.17 1.99 23.05
N ASP A 2 -14.36 0.68 23.12
CA ASP A 2 -13.96 -0.21 22.02
C ASP A 2 -14.78 0.10 20.77
N LYS A 3 -14.09 0.16 19.63
CA LYS A 3 -14.72 0.49 18.35
C LYS A 3 -15.49 -0.75 17.89
N VAL A 4 -16.82 -0.70 17.98
CA VAL A 4 -17.70 -1.74 17.44
C VAL A 4 -17.69 -1.64 15.91
N ILE A 5 -17.53 -2.77 15.23
CA ILE A 5 -17.65 -2.86 13.77
C ILE A 5 -19.14 -2.87 13.43
N ASP A 6 -19.62 -1.81 12.80
CA ASP A 6 -21.02 -1.62 12.38
C ASP A 6 -21.22 -1.90 10.87
N GLN A 7 -20.14 -1.91 10.09
CA GLN A 7 -20.13 -2.24 8.67
C GLN A 7 -18.89 -3.07 8.30
N ALA A 8 -19.07 -4.04 7.41
CA ALA A 8 -18.00 -4.88 6.88
C ALA A 8 -18.12 -5.01 5.35
N PHE A 9 -16.98 -4.99 4.65
CA PHE A 9 -16.90 -5.04 3.20
C PHE A 9 -16.25 -6.33 2.73
N SER A 10 -16.92 -7.03 1.82
CA SER A 10 -16.41 -8.23 1.15
C SER A 10 -15.71 -7.89 -0.17
N ARG A 11 -15.05 -8.90 -0.77
CA ARG A 11 -14.49 -8.78 -2.13
C ARG A 11 -15.53 -8.32 -3.15
N SER A 12 -16.75 -8.85 -3.07
CA SER A 12 -17.82 -8.54 -4.03
C SER A 12 -18.32 -7.10 -3.88
N ASP A 13 -18.33 -6.56 -2.67
CA ASP A 13 -18.68 -5.15 -2.42
C ASP A 13 -17.63 -4.23 -3.05
N LEU A 14 -16.34 -4.50 -2.81
CA LEU A 14 -15.24 -3.72 -3.40
C LEU A 14 -15.24 -3.78 -4.94
N LEU A 15 -15.43 -4.97 -5.52
CA LEU A 15 -15.48 -5.14 -6.98
C LEU A 15 -16.66 -4.40 -7.60
N ARG A 16 -17.81 -4.37 -6.90
CA ARG A 16 -18.97 -3.58 -7.33
C ARG A 16 -18.62 -2.09 -7.38
N ASP A 17 -17.98 -1.58 -6.33
CA ASP A 17 -17.61 -0.16 -6.23
C ASP A 17 -16.55 0.24 -7.27
N LEU A 18 -15.57 -0.63 -7.54
CA LEU A 18 -14.56 -0.41 -8.58
C LEU A 18 -15.14 -0.39 -9.99
N ARG A 19 -16.26 -1.08 -10.23
CA ARG A 19 -16.96 -1.07 -11.53
C ARG A 19 -17.88 0.13 -11.72
N LEU A 20 -17.94 1.05 -10.75
CA LEU A 20 -18.67 2.29 -10.91
C LEU A 20 -17.92 3.25 -11.85
N HIS A 21 -18.68 4.24 -12.34
CA HIS A 21 -18.27 5.23 -13.35
C HIS A 21 -16.97 6.04 -13.14
N PRO A 22 -16.35 6.20 -11.95
CA PRO A 22 -15.04 6.86 -11.86
C PRO A 22 -13.95 6.27 -12.75
N PHE A 23 -14.11 5.03 -13.25
CA PHE A 23 -13.06 4.33 -14.00
C PHE A 23 -13.41 3.96 -15.45
N ASP A 24 -14.52 4.44 -16.00
CA ASP A 24 -14.95 4.13 -17.38
C ASP A 24 -13.97 4.61 -18.47
N ARG A 25 -12.97 5.40 -18.10
CA ARG A 25 -11.93 5.92 -19.00
C ARG A 25 -10.71 5.02 -19.11
N LEU A 26 -10.65 3.92 -18.33
CA LEU A 26 -9.59 2.95 -18.49
C LEU A 26 -9.68 2.30 -19.87
N PRO A 27 -8.55 2.03 -20.52
CA PRO A 27 -8.56 1.27 -21.76
C PRO A 27 -9.16 -0.11 -21.51
N ALA A 28 -9.92 -0.60 -22.48
CA ALA A 28 -10.59 -1.90 -22.39
C ALA A 28 -9.61 -3.08 -22.42
N GLU A 29 -8.43 -2.88 -22.99
CA GLU A 29 -7.36 -3.87 -23.07
C GLU A 29 -6.09 -3.30 -22.42
N GLY A 30 -5.46 -4.10 -21.58
CA GLY A 30 -4.19 -3.77 -20.92
C GLY A 30 -4.18 -2.52 -20.04
N PRO A 31 -5.18 -2.26 -19.16
CA PRO A 31 -5.15 -1.10 -18.28
C PRO A 31 -3.98 -1.17 -17.30
N VAL A 32 -3.25 -0.07 -17.15
CA VAL A 32 -2.18 0.07 -16.14
C VAL A 32 -2.63 1.04 -15.07
N VAL A 33 -2.69 0.59 -13.83
CA VAL A 33 -3.21 1.36 -12.69
C VAL A 33 -2.18 1.43 -11.58
N VAL A 34 -1.79 2.65 -11.20
CA VAL A 34 -0.98 2.90 -10.00
C VAL A 34 -1.93 3.09 -8.82
N VAL A 35 -1.75 2.30 -7.77
CA VAL A 35 -2.64 2.27 -6.61
C VAL A 35 -1.97 2.89 -5.39
N HIS A 36 -2.61 3.93 -4.85
CA HIS A 36 -2.38 4.40 -3.50
C HIS A 36 -3.66 4.13 -2.70
N SER A 37 -3.53 3.49 -1.53
CA SER A 37 -4.69 3.10 -0.74
C SER A 37 -4.46 3.33 0.75
N SER A 38 -5.55 3.47 1.49
CA SER A 38 -5.55 3.42 2.95
C SER A 38 -6.57 2.39 3.38
N LEU A 39 -6.11 1.23 3.88
CA LEU A 39 -7.03 0.17 4.32
C LEU A 39 -7.99 0.67 5.41
N LYS A 40 -7.49 1.56 6.28
CA LYS A 40 -8.29 2.20 7.33
C LYS A 40 -9.42 3.07 6.78
N SER A 41 -9.26 3.72 5.61
CA SER A 41 -10.30 4.58 5.04
C SER A 41 -11.43 3.79 4.38
N ILE A 42 -11.18 2.54 3.99
CA ILE A 42 -12.19 1.64 3.40
C ILE A 42 -13.18 1.20 4.50
N GLY A 43 -12.71 1.04 5.74
CA GLY A 43 -13.50 0.49 6.84
C GLY A 43 -13.04 -0.93 7.18
N TYR A 44 -13.95 -1.76 7.72
CA TYR A 44 -13.60 -3.14 8.05
C TYR A 44 -13.71 -4.04 6.81
N VAL A 45 -12.58 -4.43 6.24
CA VAL A 45 -12.53 -5.35 5.09
C VAL A 45 -12.41 -6.79 5.59
N ILE A 46 -13.36 -7.64 5.22
CA ILE A 46 -13.33 -9.07 5.53
C ILE A 46 -12.12 -9.68 4.81
N GLY A 47 -11.13 -10.17 5.55
CA GLY A 47 -9.87 -10.68 4.98
C GLY A 47 -8.78 -9.61 4.77
N GLY A 48 -9.02 -8.36 5.19
CA GLY A 48 -8.01 -7.31 5.19
C GLY A 48 -7.48 -6.95 3.80
N ALA A 49 -6.18 -6.65 3.73
CA ALA A 49 -5.51 -6.20 2.51
C ALA A 49 -5.60 -7.22 1.35
N GLU A 50 -5.57 -8.52 1.64
CA GLU A 50 -5.66 -9.57 0.62
C GLU A 50 -6.96 -9.43 -0.21
N THR A 51 -8.08 -9.17 0.46
CA THR A 51 -9.38 -8.98 -0.20
C THR A 51 -9.38 -7.77 -1.13
N VAL A 52 -8.70 -6.69 -0.75
CA VAL A 52 -8.55 -5.48 -1.59
C VAL A 52 -7.72 -5.80 -2.83
N VAL A 53 -6.56 -6.45 -2.66
CA VAL A 53 -5.67 -6.83 -3.77
C VAL A 53 -6.38 -7.75 -4.75
N ARG A 54 -7.13 -8.73 -4.26
CA ARG A 54 -7.93 -9.63 -5.09
C ARG A 54 -8.98 -8.85 -5.88
N ALA A 55 -9.79 -8.01 -5.23
CA ALA A 55 -10.81 -7.20 -5.89
C ALA A 55 -10.23 -6.29 -6.98
N LEU A 56 -9.08 -5.65 -6.73
CA LEU A 56 -8.36 -4.84 -7.72
C LEU A 56 -7.88 -5.70 -8.90
N SER A 57 -7.32 -6.89 -8.63
CA SER A 57 -6.84 -7.81 -9.66
C SER A 57 -7.97 -8.28 -10.58
N ASP A 58 -9.12 -8.63 -10.01
CA ASP A 58 -10.31 -9.01 -10.79
C ASP A 58 -10.90 -7.85 -11.60
N TRP A 59 -10.71 -6.63 -11.10
CA TRP A 59 -11.24 -5.44 -11.73
C TRP A 59 -10.39 -5.01 -12.94
N VAL A 60 -9.05 -5.08 -12.84
CA VAL A 60 -8.17 -4.76 -13.98
C VAL A 60 -8.09 -5.88 -15.02
N GLY A 61 -8.45 -7.12 -14.65
CA GLY A 61 -8.40 -8.27 -15.55
C GLY A 61 -7.00 -8.90 -15.66
N GLU A 62 -6.92 -10.01 -16.40
CA GLU A 62 -5.67 -10.80 -16.54
C GLU A 62 -4.61 -10.09 -17.40
N ASP A 63 -5.05 -9.21 -18.32
CA ASP A 63 -4.21 -8.39 -19.17
C ASP A 63 -3.86 -7.03 -18.54
N GLY A 64 -4.55 -6.66 -17.46
CA GLY A 64 -4.29 -5.45 -16.70
C GLY A 64 -3.03 -5.54 -15.83
N THR A 65 -2.50 -4.37 -15.46
CA THR A 65 -1.32 -4.23 -14.60
C THR A 65 -1.62 -3.33 -13.41
N LEU A 66 -1.41 -3.85 -12.21
CA LEU A 66 -1.40 -3.05 -10.98
C LEU A 66 0.02 -2.68 -10.60
N VAL A 67 0.22 -1.43 -10.21
CA VAL A 67 1.50 -0.91 -9.72
C VAL A 67 1.29 -0.35 -8.33
N PHE A 68 2.07 -0.82 -7.37
CA PHE A 68 2.07 -0.33 -5.99
C PHE A 68 3.42 0.30 -5.70
N PRO A 69 3.47 1.49 -5.09
CA PRO A 69 4.70 2.01 -4.52
C PRO A 69 5.17 1.10 -3.38
N ALA A 70 6.45 0.74 -3.39
CA ALA A 70 7.12 -0.04 -2.36
C ALA A 70 8.35 0.74 -1.87
N PHE A 71 8.12 1.90 -1.26
CA PHE A 71 9.20 2.78 -0.81
C PHE A 71 9.83 2.27 0.49
N SER A 72 11.15 2.39 0.61
CA SER A 72 11.92 2.05 1.82
C SER A 72 12.70 3.28 2.30
N ASP A 73 11.96 4.32 2.72
CA ASP A 73 12.53 5.61 3.14
C ASP A 73 13.40 5.49 4.40
N SER A 74 13.14 4.46 5.21
CA SER A 74 13.97 4.07 6.36
C SER A 74 15.41 3.66 6.01
N LEU A 75 15.75 3.48 4.74
CA LEU A 75 17.11 3.22 4.26
C LEU A 75 17.84 4.48 3.75
N SER A 76 17.20 5.65 3.81
CA SER A 76 17.82 6.94 3.44
C SER A 76 18.88 7.38 4.45
N ASP A 77 19.59 8.48 4.16
CA ASP A 77 20.59 9.03 5.08
C ASP A 77 19.91 9.46 6.39
N PRO A 78 20.28 8.87 7.55
CA PRO A 78 19.63 9.14 8.81
C PRO A 78 19.77 10.58 9.30
N GLU A 79 20.74 11.36 8.78
CA GLU A 79 20.83 12.79 9.07
C GLU A 79 19.61 13.58 8.56
N GLN A 80 18.93 13.09 7.52
CA GLN A 80 17.77 13.74 6.90
C GLN A 80 16.43 13.27 7.49
N TRP A 81 16.43 12.37 8.47
CA TRP A 81 15.19 11.85 9.03
C TRP A 81 14.48 12.89 9.91
N HIS A 82 13.15 12.98 9.74
CA HIS A 82 12.29 13.84 10.55
C HIS A 82 11.22 13.07 11.34
N HIS A 83 10.95 11.81 10.98
CA HIS A 83 9.83 11.03 11.52
C HIS A 83 10.20 9.56 11.77
N PRO A 84 10.89 9.24 12.89
CA PRO A 84 11.49 10.15 13.86
C PRO A 84 12.90 10.62 13.45
N PRO A 85 13.39 11.78 13.94
CA PRO A 85 14.77 12.17 13.73
C PRO A 85 15.73 11.33 14.58
N VAL A 86 16.92 11.05 14.05
CA VAL A 86 18.01 10.44 14.83
C VAL A 86 18.78 11.53 15.60
N ALA A 87 19.25 11.23 16.80
CA ALA A 87 20.14 12.15 17.50
C ALA A 87 21.49 12.28 16.76
N PRO A 88 22.10 13.48 16.65
CA PRO A 88 23.31 13.70 15.84
C PRO A 88 24.47 12.74 16.15
N HIS A 89 24.69 12.42 17.43
CA HIS A 89 25.75 11.50 17.88
C HIS A 89 25.52 10.03 17.50
N LEU A 90 24.32 9.68 17.01
CA LEU A 90 23.96 8.34 16.57
C LEU A 90 23.94 8.19 15.04
N VAL A 91 24.02 9.28 14.27
CA VAL A 91 23.96 9.27 12.79
C VAL A 91 24.94 8.25 12.21
N GLU A 92 26.23 8.35 12.56
CA GLU A 92 27.26 7.43 12.04
C GLU A 92 27.05 5.99 12.51
N LYS A 93 26.53 5.79 13.73
CA LYS A 93 26.21 4.45 14.22
C LYS A 93 25.09 3.82 13.40
N VAL A 94 24.03 4.58 13.08
CA VAL A 94 22.93 4.10 12.25
C VAL A 94 23.44 3.84 10.83
N ARG A 95 24.16 4.78 10.22
CA ARG A 95 24.71 4.63 8.87
C ARG A 95 25.60 3.39 8.73
N ALA A 96 26.43 3.10 9.72
CA ALA A 96 27.31 1.93 9.72
C ALA A 96 26.60 0.58 9.95
N ASN A 97 25.35 0.59 10.44
CA ASN A 97 24.61 -0.63 10.80
C ASN A 97 23.29 -0.80 10.04
N LEU A 98 22.91 0.16 9.18
CA LEU A 98 21.77 0.00 8.29
C LEU A 98 22.04 -1.17 7.32
N PRO A 99 21.13 -2.16 7.23
CA PRO A 99 21.30 -3.22 6.26
C PRO A 99 21.20 -2.66 4.83
N PRO A 100 21.89 -3.28 3.85
CA PRO A 100 21.64 -2.95 2.45
C PRO A 100 20.20 -3.31 2.08
N PHE A 101 19.71 -2.69 1.01
CA PHE A 101 18.42 -3.04 0.45
C PHE A 101 18.39 -4.52 0.02
N ASP A 102 17.29 -5.19 0.35
CA ASP A 102 16.96 -6.54 -0.08
C ASP A 102 15.50 -6.57 -0.55
N LEU A 103 15.29 -7.07 -1.77
CA LEU A 103 13.97 -7.08 -2.42
C LEU A 103 12.88 -7.82 -1.63
N ASN A 104 13.26 -8.83 -0.84
CA ASN A 104 12.33 -9.71 -0.14
C ASN A 104 12.23 -9.41 1.36
N LEU A 105 13.21 -8.70 1.92
CA LEU A 105 13.34 -8.49 3.37
C LEU A 105 13.24 -7.02 3.79
N SER A 106 13.59 -6.07 2.91
CA SER A 106 13.51 -4.65 3.26
C SER A 106 12.07 -4.26 3.55
N GLN A 107 11.90 -3.51 4.64
CA GLN A 107 10.60 -2.99 5.00
C GLN A 107 10.10 -2.01 3.93
N ILE A 108 8.81 -2.10 3.65
CA ILE A 108 8.07 -1.12 2.87
C ILE A 108 7.44 -0.14 3.86
N ASP A 109 7.72 1.14 3.69
CA ASP A 109 7.28 2.23 4.58
C ASP A 109 5.95 2.86 4.12
N THR A 110 5.28 2.22 3.15
CA THR A 110 3.96 2.59 2.63
C THR A 110 2.91 1.54 2.98
N GLY A 111 1.73 1.98 3.43
CA GLY A 111 0.57 1.12 3.71
C GLY A 111 -0.05 1.37 5.08
#